data_AF-F4XVF8-F1
#
_entry.id   AF-F4XVF8-F1
#
_cell.length_a   1.000
_cell.length_b   1.000
_cell.length_c   1.000
_cell.angle_alpha   90.00
_cell.angle_beta   90.00
_cell.angle_gamma   90.00
#
_symmetry.space_group_name_H-M   'P 1'
#
loop_
_entity.id
_entity.type
_entity.pdbx_description
1 polymer ?
#
loop_
_entity_poly.entity_id
_entity_poly.type
_entity_poly.pdbx_seq_one_letter_code
_entity_poly.pdbx_strand_id
1 'polypeptide(L)'
;MERDRIPFAHKANPLSSSDDSTNPLIPSRPRETISLMQLGLLGLLEVSSLCLLLASPTLAQITPDSTLGDENSQVTPNQTIRGAAADLIEGGAIRDSNLFHSLIEFNVGNGQRVYFANPDGITNILTRVTGSTLSQILGTLGVNGSANLFLLNPNGIAFGSNARLEVV
;
A
#
# COMPACT_ATOMS: atom_id res chain seq x y z
N MET A 1 -36.37 100.78 52.58
CA MET A 1 -37.22 100.98 51.39
C MET A 1 -36.30 101.03 50.19
N GLU A 2 -36.44 100.31 49.09
CA GLU A 2 -37.29 99.20 48.64
C GLU A 2 -36.81 99.01 47.17
N ARG A 3 -36.53 97.75 46.78
CA ARG A 3 -36.30 97.23 45.42
C ARG A 3 -35.03 97.65 44.67
N ASP A 4 -34.24 96.65 44.27
CA ASP A 4 -33.95 96.46 42.84
C ASP A 4 -33.48 95.05 42.45
N ARG A 5 -33.69 94.73 41.18
CA ARG A 5 -33.77 93.41 40.55
C ARG A 5 -32.42 92.79 40.12
N ILE A 6 -32.47 91.46 39.95
CA ILE A 6 -31.59 90.49 39.25
C ILE A 6 -31.09 90.95 37.85
N PRO A 7 -29.98 90.40 37.29
CA PRO A 7 -29.95 89.03 36.72
C PRO A 7 -28.64 88.23 36.95
N PHE A 8 -28.74 86.89 36.94
CA PHE A 8 -27.64 85.93 36.88
C PHE A 8 -27.49 85.39 35.45
N ALA A 9 -26.28 85.45 34.88
CA ALA A 9 -25.90 84.69 33.69
C ALA A 9 -24.43 84.23 33.79
N HIS A 10 -24.23 82.95 33.49
CA HIS A 10 -22.99 82.18 33.57
C HIS A 10 -21.84 82.72 32.70
N LYS A 11 -20.62 82.68 33.24
CA LYS A 11 -19.38 82.67 32.44
C LYS A 11 -18.48 81.54 32.97
N ALA A 12 -18.27 80.53 32.12
CA ALA A 12 -17.37 79.42 32.38
C ALA A 12 -15.90 79.91 32.41
N ASN A 13 -15.12 79.37 33.35
CA ASN A 13 -13.67 79.60 33.45
C ASN A 13 -12.89 78.56 32.63
N PRO A 14 -11.66 78.89 32.19
CA PRO A 14 -10.99 78.29 31.03
C PRO A 14 -10.21 77.00 31.32
N LEU A 15 -9.93 76.27 30.23
CA LEU A 15 -9.07 75.09 30.13
C LEU A 15 -7.65 75.33 30.66
N SER A 16 -7.12 74.38 31.45
CA SER A 16 -5.70 74.25 31.75
C SER A 16 -5.26 72.80 31.54
N SER A 17 -4.32 72.63 30.62
CA SER A 17 -3.66 71.40 30.18
C SER A 17 -2.73 70.78 31.23
N SER A 18 -2.71 69.45 31.35
CA SER A 18 -1.50 68.71 31.79
C SER A 18 -1.57 67.23 31.38
N ASP A 19 -0.71 66.90 30.42
CA ASP A 19 0.11 65.69 30.29
C ASP A 19 -0.55 64.29 30.32
N ASP A 20 -0.98 63.82 29.15
CA ASP A 20 -1.04 62.39 28.82
C ASP A 20 0.28 61.98 28.15
N SER A 21 1.23 61.48 28.94
CA SER A 21 2.42 60.84 28.38
C SER A 21 2.82 59.59 29.16
N THR A 22 3.10 58.54 28.37
CA THR A 22 3.76 57.27 28.69
C THR A 22 2.88 56.06 29.03
N ASN A 23 2.04 55.63 28.07
CA ASN A 23 1.84 54.20 27.87
C ASN A 23 2.81 53.74 26.76
N PRO A 24 3.83 52.89 27.05
CA PRO A 24 4.75 52.43 26.01
C PRO A 24 3.99 51.59 24.99
N LEU A 25 4.10 51.96 23.70
CA LEU A 25 3.59 51.18 22.59
C LEU A 25 4.24 49.79 22.63
N ILE A 26 3.52 48.78 23.09
CA ILE A 26 3.94 47.38 22.94
C ILE A 26 4.02 47.14 21.42
N PRO A 27 5.21 46.85 20.86
CA PRO A 27 5.33 46.60 19.44
C PRO A 27 4.46 45.39 19.10
N SER A 28 3.56 45.56 18.14
CA SER A 28 2.73 44.46 17.67
C SER A 28 3.65 43.37 17.12
N ARG A 29 3.50 42.15 17.65
CA ARG A 29 4.25 40.99 17.15
C ARG A 29 3.97 40.83 15.65
N PRO A 30 5.00 40.69 14.79
CA PRO A 30 4.77 40.45 13.38
C PRO A 30 3.94 39.17 13.21
N ARG A 31 2.87 39.26 12.43
CA ARG A 31 2.06 38.09 12.08
C ARG A 31 2.89 37.24 11.13
N GLU A 32 3.41 36.11 11.62
CA GLU A 32 4.01 35.09 10.78
C GLU A 32 2.91 34.51 9.87
N THR A 33 2.79 35.03 8.65
CA THR A 33 1.85 34.52 7.66
C THR A 33 2.44 33.30 7.00
N ILE A 34 1.83 32.14 7.22
CA ILE A 34 2.14 30.91 6.49
C ILE A 34 1.86 31.16 5.00
N SER A 35 2.87 31.00 4.16
CA SER A 35 2.74 31.20 2.71
C SER A 35 1.81 30.14 2.12
N LEU A 36 1.03 30.49 1.09
CA LEU A 36 0.22 29.52 0.34
C LEU A 36 1.06 28.35 -0.19
N MET A 37 2.35 28.57 -0.46
CA MET A 37 3.30 27.52 -0.86
C MET A 37 3.53 26.49 0.26
N GLN A 38 3.58 26.92 1.53
CA GLN A 38 3.76 26.04 2.68
C GLN A 38 2.50 25.22 2.97
N LEU A 39 1.31 25.81 2.81
CA LEU A 39 0.03 25.08 2.86
C LEU A 39 -0.09 24.04 1.74
N GLY A 40 0.33 24.39 0.52
CA GLY A 40 0.31 23.45 -0.61
C GLY A 40 1.26 22.27 -0.43
N LEU A 41 2.45 22.50 0.13
CA LEU A 41 3.43 21.43 0.38
C LEU A 41 2.98 20.46 1.48
N LEU A 42 2.38 20.97 2.57
CA LEU A 42 1.76 20.15 3.62
C LEU A 42 0.61 19.30 3.06
N GLY A 43 -0.26 19.88 2.23
CA GLY A 43 -1.35 19.14 1.59
C GLY A 43 -0.87 18.02 0.66
N LEU A 44 0.20 18.24 -0.12
CA LEU A 44 0.78 17.22 -0.99
C LEU A 44 1.38 16.03 -0.21
N LEU A 45 2.03 16.31 0.93
CA LEU A 45 2.60 15.30 1.80
C LEU A 45 1.51 14.44 2.47
N GLU A 46 0.43 15.05 2.95
CA GLU A 46 -0.68 14.32 3.54
C GLU A 46 -1.42 13.44 2.53
N VAL A 47 -1.66 13.94 1.32
CA VAL A 47 -2.29 13.17 0.23
C VAL A 47 -1.40 11.99 -0.20
N SER A 48 -0.09 12.21 -0.32
CA SER A 48 0.86 11.13 -0.64
C SER A 48 0.89 10.05 0.45
N SER A 49 0.84 10.44 1.72
CA SER A 49 0.84 9.50 2.84
C SER A 49 -0.46 8.70 2.91
N LEU A 50 -1.60 9.33 2.59
CA LEU A 50 -2.90 8.67 2.51
C LEU A 50 -2.99 7.68 1.33
N CYS A 51 -2.40 7.98 0.18
CA CYS A 51 -2.34 7.06 -0.96
C CYS A 51 -1.57 5.77 -0.64
N LEU A 52 -0.50 5.86 0.16
CA LEU A 52 0.28 4.69 0.59
C LEU A 52 -0.49 3.80 1.60
N LEU A 53 -1.37 4.39 2.40
CA LEU A 53 -2.24 3.68 3.36
C LEU A 53 -3.39 2.90 2.68
N LEU A 54 -3.74 3.24 1.44
CA LEU A 54 -4.78 2.55 0.65
C LEU A 54 -4.23 1.42 -0.23
N ALA A 55 -2.91 1.17 -0.22
CA ALA A 55 -2.32 0.03 -0.89
C ALA A 55 -2.82 -1.27 -0.23
N SER A 56 -3.85 -1.88 -0.82
CA SER A 56 -4.31 -3.19 -0.39
C SER A 56 -3.22 -4.22 -0.69
N PRO A 57 -2.84 -5.12 0.24
CA PRO A 57 -2.05 -6.27 -0.13
C PRO A 57 -2.85 -7.02 -1.21
N THR A 58 -2.27 -7.16 -2.39
CA THR A 58 -2.84 -8.04 -3.41
C THR A 58 -2.87 -9.43 -2.79
N LEU A 59 -4.05 -10.00 -2.59
CA LEU A 59 -4.15 -11.42 -2.25
C LEU A 59 -3.34 -12.18 -3.27
N ALA A 60 -2.38 -12.98 -2.81
CA ALA A 60 -1.62 -13.86 -3.69
C ALA A 60 -2.63 -14.67 -4.48
N GLN A 61 -2.58 -14.62 -5.82
CA GLN A 61 -3.50 -15.36 -6.67
C GLN A 61 -3.14 -16.85 -6.77
N ILE A 62 -2.48 -17.36 -5.73
CA ILE A 62 -2.01 -18.72 -5.57
C ILE A 62 -2.50 -19.16 -4.20
N THR A 63 -3.52 -19.99 -4.19
CA THR A 63 -4.14 -20.46 -2.94
C THR A 63 -4.08 -21.97 -2.91
N PRO A 64 -3.33 -22.60 -1.99
CA PRO A 64 -3.42 -24.04 -1.77
C PRO A 64 -4.83 -24.49 -1.43
N ASP A 65 -5.22 -25.67 -1.88
CA ASP A 65 -6.37 -26.36 -1.28
C ASP A 65 -5.92 -27.29 -0.14
N SER A 66 -6.89 -27.87 0.55
CA SER A 66 -6.66 -28.75 1.70
C SER A 66 -6.79 -30.25 1.37
N THR A 67 -6.89 -30.61 0.09
CA THR A 67 -7.22 -31.98 -0.33
C THR A 67 -6.05 -32.96 -0.22
N LEU A 68 -4.83 -32.47 0.03
CA LEU A 68 -3.65 -33.29 0.29
C LEU A 68 -3.37 -33.51 1.80
N GLY A 69 -4.21 -32.97 2.69
CA GLY A 69 -4.08 -33.18 4.14
C GLY A 69 -2.79 -32.58 4.69
N ASP A 70 -2.00 -33.39 5.42
CA ASP A 70 -0.73 -32.95 6.02
C ASP A 70 0.35 -32.65 4.95
N GLU A 71 0.15 -33.12 3.71
CA GLU A 71 1.05 -32.91 2.57
C GLU A 71 0.58 -31.73 1.69
N ASN A 72 -0.12 -30.74 2.25
CA ASN A 72 -0.61 -29.59 1.48
C ASN A 72 0.50 -28.79 0.79
N SER A 73 0.14 -28.18 -0.33
CA SER A 73 0.99 -27.18 -0.99
C SER A 73 1.15 -25.97 -0.07
N GLN A 74 2.32 -25.34 -0.11
CA GLN A 74 2.62 -24.14 0.65
C GLN A 74 3.18 -23.08 -0.29
N VAL A 75 2.86 -21.81 -0.03
CA VAL A 75 3.37 -20.69 -0.82
C VAL A 75 4.23 -19.82 0.10
N THR A 76 5.51 -19.77 -0.20
CA THR A 76 6.50 -18.97 0.52
C THR A 76 6.85 -17.74 -0.34
N PRO A 77 6.34 -16.54 -0.02
CA PRO A 77 6.57 -15.36 -0.84
C PRO A 77 7.99 -14.81 -0.68
N ASN A 78 8.41 -13.97 -1.63
CA ASN A 78 9.65 -13.18 -1.58
C ASN A 78 10.95 -13.99 -1.40
N GLN A 79 11.00 -15.21 -1.93
CA GLN A 79 12.23 -15.99 -1.99
C GLN A 79 13.17 -15.47 -3.07
N THR A 80 14.47 -15.53 -2.82
CA THR A 80 15.48 -15.14 -3.82
C THR A 80 15.78 -16.32 -4.73
N ILE A 81 15.25 -16.29 -5.95
CA ILE A 81 15.46 -17.32 -6.97
C ILE A 81 16.10 -16.67 -8.18
N ARG A 82 17.27 -17.17 -8.60
CA ARG A 82 18.05 -16.61 -9.72
C ARG A 82 18.34 -15.11 -9.56
N GLY A 83 18.63 -14.68 -8.33
CA GLY A 83 19.05 -13.30 -8.02
C GLY A 83 17.92 -12.26 -7.93
N ALA A 84 16.65 -12.67 -8.00
CA ALA A 84 15.52 -11.77 -7.84
C ALA A 84 14.40 -12.42 -7.00
N ALA A 85 13.52 -11.59 -6.44
CA ALA A 85 12.37 -12.04 -5.66
C ALA A 85 11.41 -12.89 -6.52
N ALA A 86 10.82 -13.91 -5.90
CA ALA A 86 9.81 -14.79 -6.47
C ALA A 86 9.00 -15.45 -5.34
N ASP A 87 7.79 -15.88 -5.67
CA ASP A 87 7.03 -16.78 -4.80
C ASP A 87 7.46 -18.22 -5.09
N LEU A 88 7.72 -18.98 -4.03
CA LEU A 88 8.12 -20.38 -4.11
C LEU A 88 6.96 -21.26 -3.63
N ILE A 89 6.57 -22.24 -4.46
CA ILE A 89 5.60 -23.26 -4.10
C ILE A 89 6.34 -24.48 -3.60
N GLU A 90 6.04 -24.89 -2.36
CA GLU A 90 6.69 -25.96 -1.60
C GLU A 90 5.66 -26.92 -1.01
N GLY A 91 6.11 -27.89 -0.22
CA GLY A 91 5.26 -28.95 0.31
C GLY A 91 4.78 -29.89 -0.79
N GLY A 92 3.52 -30.31 -0.73
CA GLY A 92 2.94 -31.25 -1.69
C GLY A 92 3.19 -32.71 -1.33
N ALA A 93 2.44 -33.61 -1.97
CA ALA A 93 2.53 -35.04 -1.73
C ALA A 93 3.54 -35.69 -2.68
N ILE A 94 4.50 -36.44 -2.15
CA ILE A 94 5.52 -37.13 -2.95
C ILE A 94 5.16 -38.59 -3.11
N ARG A 95 5.07 -39.09 -4.34
CA ARG A 95 4.94 -40.52 -4.65
C ARG A 95 5.96 -40.89 -5.72
N ASP A 96 6.98 -41.64 -5.30
CA ASP A 96 8.16 -41.92 -6.10
C ASP A 96 8.81 -40.62 -6.62
N SER A 97 9.06 -40.51 -7.93
CA SER A 97 9.65 -39.32 -8.54
C SER A 97 8.62 -38.24 -8.93
N ASN A 98 7.40 -38.34 -8.43
CA ASN A 98 6.31 -37.40 -8.70
C ASN A 98 5.96 -36.59 -7.45
N LEU A 99 5.93 -35.28 -7.59
CA LEU A 99 5.46 -34.33 -6.59
C LEU A 99 4.11 -33.76 -7.01
N PHE A 100 3.10 -33.87 -6.15
CA PHE A 100 1.75 -33.42 -6.41
C PHE A 100 1.43 -32.16 -5.62
N HIS A 101 0.96 -31.12 -6.32
CA HIS A 101 0.37 -29.93 -5.74
C HIS A 101 -1.11 -29.83 -6.07
N SER A 102 -1.87 -29.29 -5.12
CA SER A 102 -3.29 -29.01 -5.28
C SER A 102 -3.57 -27.59 -4.80
N LEU A 103 -4.17 -26.78 -5.67
CA LEU A 103 -4.41 -25.36 -5.49
C LEU A 103 -5.87 -25.03 -5.81
N ILE A 104 -6.52 -24.18 -5.02
CA ILE A 104 -7.84 -23.61 -5.35
C ILE A 104 -7.70 -22.64 -6.53
N GLU A 105 -6.70 -21.76 -6.48
CA GLU A 105 -6.46 -20.73 -7.49
C GLU A 105 -4.98 -20.70 -7.84
N PHE A 106 -4.67 -20.48 -9.12
CA PHE A 106 -3.30 -20.33 -9.60
C PHE A 106 -3.24 -19.35 -10.77
N ASN A 107 -2.74 -18.15 -10.50
CA ASN A 107 -2.38 -17.15 -11.50
C ASN A 107 -0.95 -16.63 -11.25
N VAL A 108 -0.32 -16.13 -12.29
CA VAL A 108 0.98 -15.46 -12.22
C VAL A 108 0.81 -14.07 -12.81
N GLY A 109 0.75 -13.05 -11.97
CA GLY A 109 0.57 -11.66 -12.36
C GLY A 109 1.72 -11.11 -13.22
N ASN A 110 1.47 -10.00 -13.91
CA ASN A 110 2.48 -9.36 -14.75
C ASN A 110 3.68 -8.91 -13.92
N GLY A 111 4.89 -9.31 -14.31
CA GLY A 111 6.12 -9.04 -13.54
C GLY A 111 6.29 -9.91 -12.29
N GLN A 112 5.28 -10.68 -11.88
CA GLN A 112 5.40 -11.69 -10.83
C GLN A 112 6.27 -12.84 -11.34
N ARG A 113 6.98 -13.47 -10.39
CA ARG A 113 7.78 -14.67 -10.63
C ARG A 113 7.34 -15.74 -9.65
N VAL A 114 7.00 -16.91 -10.16
CA VAL A 114 6.52 -18.05 -9.37
C VAL A 114 7.31 -19.27 -9.78
N TYR A 115 7.86 -19.98 -8.80
CA TYR A 115 8.60 -21.21 -9.03
C TYR A 115 8.07 -22.34 -8.17
N PHE A 116 8.04 -23.54 -8.73
CA PHE A 116 7.88 -24.76 -7.93
C PHE A 116 9.24 -25.21 -7.40
N ALA A 117 9.32 -25.57 -6.12
CA ALA A 117 10.49 -26.22 -5.57
C ALA A 117 10.71 -27.59 -6.22
N ASN A 118 11.98 -27.98 -6.37
CA ASN A 118 12.36 -29.30 -6.87
C ASN A 118 13.18 -30.00 -5.78
N PRO A 119 12.55 -30.72 -4.84
CA PRO A 119 13.27 -31.59 -3.92
C PRO A 119 14.06 -32.68 -4.65
N ASP A 120 15.06 -33.25 -3.98
CA ASP A 120 15.87 -34.33 -4.54
C ASP A 120 15.00 -35.55 -4.93
N GLY A 121 15.33 -36.16 -6.06
CA GLY A 121 14.64 -37.35 -6.57
C GLY A 121 13.31 -37.08 -7.30
N ILE A 122 12.84 -35.83 -7.35
CA ILE A 122 11.63 -35.45 -8.10
C ILE A 122 11.97 -35.17 -9.56
N THR A 123 11.32 -35.89 -10.47
CA THR A 123 11.41 -35.70 -11.93
C THR A 123 10.17 -35.03 -12.50
N ASN A 124 9.02 -35.16 -11.85
CA ASN A 124 7.76 -34.59 -12.32
C ASN A 124 7.06 -33.84 -11.19
N ILE A 125 6.60 -32.64 -11.49
CA ILE A 125 5.74 -31.83 -10.62
C ILE A 125 4.37 -31.76 -11.31
N LEU A 126 3.35 -32.31 -10.66
CA LEU A 126 1.97 -32.34 -11.15
C LEU A 126 1.11 -31.44 -10.29
N THR A 127 0.67 -30.34 -10.86
CA THR A 127 -0.13 -29.33 -10.16
C THR A 127 -1.54 -29.30 -10.72
N ARG A 128 -2.54 -29.49 -9.87
CA ARG A 128 -3.94 -29.30 -10.26
C ARG A 128 -4.53 -28.04 -9.63
N VAL A 129 -5.38 -27.36 -10.40
CA VAL A 129 -6.26 -26.29 -9.93
C VAL A 129 -7.67 -26.87 -9.75
N THR A 130 -8.21 -26.73 -8.54
CA THR A 130 -9.50 -27.32 -8.13
C THR A 130 -10.62 -26.29 -8.04
N GLY A 131 -10.30 -24.99 -8.01
CA GLY A 131 -11.29 -23.93 -8.06
C GLY A 131 -11.93 -23.74 -9.43
N SER A 132 -12.77 -22.71 -9.54
CA SER A 132 -13.58 -22.41 -10.72
C SER A 132 -13.00 -21.32 -11.63
N THR A 133 -11.75 -20.91 -11.40
CA THR A 133 -11.12 -19.79 -12.11
C THR A 133 -10.14 -20.27 -13.17
N LEU A 134 -10.09 -19.53 -14.29
CA LEU A 134 -9.07 -19.67 -15.33
C LEU A 134 -7.69 -19.32 -14.75
N SER A 135 -6.66 -20.09 -15.08
CA SER A 135 -5.27 -19.72 -14.78
C SER A 135 -4.73 -18.72 -15.79
N GLN A 136 -4.44 -17.50 -15.34
CA GLN A 136 -3.81 -16.44 -16.13
C GLN A 136 -2.32 -16.37 -15.80
N ILE A 137 -1.49 -16.74 -16.76
CA ILE A 137 -0.03 -16.68 -16.65
C ILE A 137 0.44 -15.45 -17.42
N LEU A 138 0.61 -14.34 -16.72
CA LEU A 138 1.03 -13.05 -17.28
C LEU A 138 2.50 -12.73 -16.97
N GLY A 139 3.09 -13.41 -15.97
CA GLY A 139 4.48 -13.25 -15.55
C GLY A 139 5.36 -14.48 -15.82
N THR A 140 6.35 -14.70 -14.95
CA THR A 140 7.29 -15.82 -15.09
C THR A 140 6.84 -17.00 -14.24
N LEU A 141 6.68 -18.15 -14.88
CA LEU A 141 6.42 -19.43 -14.25
C LEU A 141 7.60 -20.37 -14.49
N GLY A 142 8.16 -20.95 -13.43
CA GLY A 142 9.30 -21.86 -13.57
C GLY A 142 9.35 -22.97 -12.54
N VAL A 143 10.40 -23.77 -12.65
CA VAL A 143 10.80 -24.78 -11.66
C VAL A 143 12.18 -24.39 -11.13
N ASN A 144 12.34 -24.38 -9.81
CA ASN A 144 13.63 -24.16 -9.17
C ASN A 144 14.44 -25.46 -9.17
N GLY A 145 14.79 -25.95 -10.36
CA GLY A 145 15.37 -27.26 -10.60
C GLY A 145 15.17 -27.70 -12.05
N SER A 146 15.14 -29.02 -12.26
CA SER A 146 15.10 -29.63 -13.60
C SER A 146 13.89 -30.55 -13.82
N ALA A 147 12.96 -30.61 -12.87
CA ALA A 147 11.76 -31.42 -12.98
C ALA A 147 10.82 -30.89 -14.07
N ASN A 148 10.12 -31.81 -14.73
CA ASN A 148 9.03 -31.48 -15.64
C ASN A 148 7.88 -30.86 -14.85
N LEU A 149 7.25 -29.81 -15.40
CA LEU A 149 6.06 -29.19 -14.81
C LEU A 149 4.81 -29.54 -15.63
N PHE A 150 3.84 -30.18 -14.98
CA PHE A 150 2.51 -30.45 -15.51
C PHE A 150 1.49 -29.61 -14.74
N LEU A 151 0.88 -28.63 -15.40
CA LEU A 151 -0.16 -27.80 -14.81
C LEU A 151 -1.52 -28.16 -15.41
N LEU A 152 -2.47 -28.53 -14.55
CA LEU A 152 -3.82 -28.91 -14.93
C LEU A 152 -4.82 -27.91 -14.35
N ASN A 153 -5.62 -27.29 -15.21
CA ASN A 153 -6.78 -26.51 -14.80
C ASN A 153 -7.94 -26.81 -15.74
N PRO A 154 -9.04 -27.45 -15.27
CA PRO A 154 -10.21 -27.73 -16.09
C PRO A 154 -10.87 -26.49 -16.71
N ASN A 155 -10.69 -25.32 -16.08
CA ASN A 155 -11.22 -24.04 -16.58
C ASN A 155 -10.32 -23.40 -17.65
N GLY A 156 -9.16 -24.00 -17.93
CA GLY A 156 -8.19 -23.55 -18.92
C GLY A 156 -6.98 -22.83 -18.32
N ILE A 157 -5.99 -22.61 -19.19
CA ILE A 157 -4.74 -21.91 -18.88
C ILE A 157 -4.48 -20.93 -20.03
N ALA A 158 -4.36 -19.64 -19.71
CA ALA A 158 -4.11 -18.59 -20.69
C ALA A 158 -2.76 -17.92 -20.41
N PHE A 159 -1.92 -17.80 -21.44
CA PHE A 159 -0.63 -17.13 -21.37
C PHE A 159 -0.75 -15.72 -21.96
N GLY A 160 -0.39 -14.72 -21.18
CA GLY A 160 -0.31 -13.33 -21.62
C GLY A 160 0.93 -13.08 -22.48
N SER A 161 0.99 -11.90 -23.12
CA SER A 161 2.11 -11.51 -23.99
C SER A 161 3.46 -11.40 -23.28
N ASN A 162 3.45 -11.14 -21.97
CA ASN A 162 4.65 -11.04 -21.14
C ASN A 162 5.02 -12.34 -20.43
N ALA A 163 4.25 -13.41 -20.66
CA ALA A 163 4.44 -14.67 -19.98
C ALA A 163 5.79 -15.30 -20.35
N ARG A 164 6.47 -15.87 -19.35
CA ARG A 164 7.74 -16.57 -19.53
C ARG A 164 7.69 -17.91 -18.83
N LEU A 165 8.17 -18.94 -19.51
CA LEU A 165 8.39 -20.26 -18.93
C LEU A 165 9.89 -20.44 -18.69
N GLU A 166 10.25 -20.72 -17.44
CA GLU A 166 11.61 -21.06 -17.03
C GLU A 166 11.64 -22.50 -16.52
N VAL A 167 11.53 -23.43 -17.47
CA VAL A 167 11.67 -24.88 -17.28
C VAL A 167 12.84 -25.37 -18.13
N VAL A 168 13.50 -26.45 -17.72
CA VAL A 168 14.70 -27.02 -18.38
C VAL A 168 14.34 -28.20 -19.25
#